data_AF-L7U8X1-F1
#
_entry.id   AF-L7U8X1-F1
#
_cell.length_a   1.000
_cell.length_b   1.000
_cell.length_c   1.000
_cell.angle_alpha   90.00
_cell.angle_beta   90.00
_cell.angle_gamma   90.00
#
_symmetry.space_group_name_H-M   'P 1'
#
loop_
_entity.id
_entity.type
_entity.pdbx_description
1 polymer ?
#
loop_
_entity_poly.entity_id
_entity_poly.type
_entity_poly.pdbx_seq_one_letter_code
_entity_poly.pdbx_strand_id
1 'polypeptide(L)'
;MDAGLLTETQLRSALAEQRKWGGRLGLTLVQMRFVDESSMVHALSRQLAIPTVELDDLAPSSSALQALRVDIAERYTVFPTTVDSATKLLTVATADPTNVESLQELAFHTGQRIQVVVAAASSIERAIRRHYHGEITSATATPLAFGMEEETFELAPPSGALELMPTARPAAASTAPAPVRESELLQRVEGLTQQVTDLERMVAQQARSLRAMLELLEKRGLVTRDDYLAKVR
;
A
#
# COMPACT_ATOMS: atom_id res chain seq x y z
N MET A 1 -23.48 1.43 9.46
CA MET A 1 -22.44 0.52 9.97
C MET A 1 -22.64 -0.78 9.22
N ASP A 2 -21.84 -1.01 8.18
CA ASP A 2 -22.22 -1.86 7.06
C ASP A 2 -21.09 -2.83 6.72
N ALA A 3 -21.47 -4.08 6.41
CA ALA A 3 -20.61 -5.27 6.49
C ALA A 3 -20.08 -5.51 7.92
N GLY A 4 -20.74 -6.39 8.68
CA GLY A 4 -20.36 -6.80 10.05
C GLY A 4 -19.11 -7.69 10.13
N LEU A 5 -18.14 -7.49 9.23
CA LEU A 5 -16.87 -8.21 9.17
C LEU A 5 -15.83 -7.69 10.17
N LEU A 6 -16.01 -6.46 10.68
CA LEU A 6 -15.01 -5.77 11.49
C LEU A 6 -15.66 -4.99 12.64
N THR A 7 -15.14 -5.16 13.86
CA THR A 7 -15.58 -4.38 15.02
C THR A 7 -14.86 -3.02 15.12
N GLU A 8 -15.54 -2.06 15.76
CA GLU A 8 -15.02 -0.73 16.14
C GLU A 8 -13.68 -0.81 16.91
N THR A 9 -13.42 -1.91 17.63
CA THR A 9 -12.17 -2.15 18.35
C THR A 9 -11.07 -2.65 17.40
N GLN A 10 -11.34 -3.65 16.57
CA GLN A 10 -10.39 -4.16 15.57
C GLN A 10 -9.97 -3.07 14.56
N LEU A 11 -10.92 -2.23 14.12
CA LEU A 11 -10.63 -1.08 13.26
C LEU A 11 -9.66 -0.09 13.93
N ARG A 12 -9.89 0.23 15.20
CA ARG A 12 -8.99 1.11 15.96
C ARG A 12 -7.61 0.49 16.20
N SER A 13 -7.51 -0.81 16.44
CA SER A 13 -6.24 -1.52 16.52
C SER A 13 -5.48 -1.50 15.19
N ALA A 14 -6.15 -1.77 14.06
CA ALA A 14 -5.53 -1.73 12.74
C ALA A 14 -5.08 -0.32 12.33
N LEU A 15 -5.88 0.71 12.63
CA LEU A 15 -5.49 2.11 12.44
C LEU A 15 -4.28 2.52 13.32
N ALA A 16 -4.15 1.96 14.54
CA ALA A 16 -2.99 2.21 15.40
C ALA A 16 -1.72 1.55 14.84
N GLU A 17 -1.81 0.30 14.37
CA GLU A 17 -0.66 -0.41 13.78
C GLU A 17 -0.27 0.22 12.43
N GLN A 18 -1.23 0.63 11.59
CA GLN A 18 -0.99 1.38 10.35
C GLN A 18 -0.29 2.73 10.62
N ARG A 19 -0.65 3.44 11.70
CA ARG A 19 0.04 4.69 12.09
C ARG A 19 1.48 4.48 12.57
N LYS A 20 1.81 3.28 13.04
CA LYS A 20 3.11 2.91 13.61
C LYS A 20 4.11 2.42 12.56
N TRP A 21 3.65 1.69 11.54
CA TRP A 21 4.50 1.14 10.47
C TRP A 21 4.26 1.75 9.09
N GLY A 22 3.22 2.57 8.93
CA GLY A 22 2.74 3.04 7.63
C GLY A 22 1.92 1.98 6.88
N GLY A 23 1.83 2.14 5.55
CA GLY A 23 1.16 1.18 4.67
C GLY A 23 -0.36 1.36 4.53
N ARG A 24 -1.00 0.38 3.90
CA ARG A 24 -2.42 0.40 3.51
C ARG A 24 -3.28 -0.31 4.56
N LEU A 25 -4.32 0.34 5.07
CA LEU A 25 -5.20 -0.20 6.13
C LEU A 25 -5.78 -1.59 5.79
N GLY A 26 -6.16 -1.83 4.54
CA GLY A 26 -6.65 -3.14 4.09
C GLY A 26 -5.61 -4.26 4.25
N LEU A 27 -4.35 -3.98 3.94
CA LEU A 27 -3.24 -4.91 4.16
C LEU A 27 -3.03 -5.18 5.65
N THR A 28 -3.07 -4.13 6.49
CA THR A 28 -2.95 -4.25 7.94
C THR A 28 -4.07 -5.11 8.54
N LEU A 29 -5.31 -4.94 8.07
CA LEU A 29 -6.47 -5.74 8.50
C LEU A 29 -6.34 -7.23 8.16
N VAL A 30 -5.75 -7.55 7.00
CA VAL A 30 -5.43 -8.93 6.59
C VAL A 30 -4.27 -9.50 7.41
N GLN A 31 -3.18 -8.73 7.60
CA GLN A 31 -2.01 -9.12 8.40
C GLN A 31 -2.38 -9.42 9.87
N MET A 32 -3.27 -8.62 10.46
CA MET A 32 -3.81 -8.85 11.81
C MET A 32 -4.86 -9.97 11.87
N ARG A 33 -5.20 -10.60 10.73
CA ARG A 33 -6.26 -11.60 10.56
C ARG A 33 -7.62 -11.16 11.13
N PHE A 34 -7.94 -9.87 10.95
CA PHE A 34 -9.26 -9.33 11.28
C PHE A 34 -10.25 -9.45 10.12
N VAL A 35 -9.76 -9.55 8.88
CA VAL A 35 -10.56 -9.76 7.67
C VAL A 35 -9.76 -10.62 6.67
N ASP A 36 -10.38 -11.63 6.07
CA ASP A 36 -9.78 -12.41 4.97
C ASP A 36 -9.63 -11.57 3.69
N GLU A 37 -8.62 -11.87 2.84
CA GLU A 37 -8.42 -11.16 1.57
C GLU A 37 -9.67 -11.20 0.67
N SER A 38 -10.33 -12.36 0.57
CA SER A 38 -11.56 -12.52 -0.21
C SER A 38 -12.69 -11.62 0.29
N SER A 39 -12.86 -11.52 1.61
CA SER A 39 -13.83 -10.63 2.26
C SER A 39 -13.49 -9.15 2.04
N MET A 40 -12.20 -8.78 2.05
CA MET A 40 -11.71 -7.44 1.73
C MET A 40 -12.01 -7.06 0.27
N VAL A 41 -11.72 -7.96 -0.68
CA VAL A 41 -11.98 -7.78 -2.12
C VAL A 41 -13.48 -7.60 -2.40
N HIS A 42 -14.34 -8.41 -1.77
CA HIS A 42 -15.79 -8.26 -1.88
C HIS A 42 -16.31 -6.94 -1.26
N ALA A 43 -15.73 -6.49 -0.14
CA ALA A 43 -16.09 -5.21 0.46
C ALA A 43 -15.71 -4.02 -0.43
N LEU A 44 -14.47 -4.00 -0.95
CA LEU A 44 -13.98 -2.98 -1.88
C LEU A 44 -14.80 -2.93 -3.17
N SER A 45 -15.12 -4.08 -3.77
CA SER A 45 -15.98 -4.16 -4.95
C SER A 45 -17.36 -3.56 -4.70
N ARG A 46 -18.03 -3.94 -3.61
CA ARG A 46 -19.36 -3.39 -3.25
C ARG A 46 -19.33 -1.90 -2.93
N GLN A 47 -18.26 -1.41 -2.31
CA GLN A 47 -18.11 0.00 -1.92
C GLN A 47 -17.84 0.91 -3.14
N LEU A 48 -17.11 0.42 -4.14
CA LEU A 48 -16.64 1.22 -5.28
C LEU A 48 -17.35 0.92 -6.61
N ALA A 49 -18.24 -0.08 -6.63
CA ALA A 49 -18.89 -0.64 -7.81
C ALA A 49 -17.93 -1.15 -8.91
N ILE A 50 -16.73 -1.57 -8.49
CA ILE A 50 -15.68 -2.15 -9.37
C ILE A 50 -15.83 -3.67 -9.36
N PRO A 51 -15.80 -4.38 -10.50
CA PRO A 51 -15.89 -5.84 -10.53
C PRO A 51 -14.67 -6.51 -9.89
N THR A 52 -14.90 -7.64 -9.22
CA THR A 52 -13.86 -8.56 -8.77
C THR A 52 -13.41 -9.47 -9.91
N VAL A 53 -12.13 -9.85 -9.92
CA VAL A 53 -11.61 -10.93 -10.76
C VAL A 53 -10.70 -11.83 -9.91
N GLU A 54 -10.70 -13.13 -10.17
CA GLU A 54 -9.62 -14.01 -9.68
C GLU A 54 -8.63 -14.33 -10.79
N LEU A 55 -7.35 -14.33 -10.44
CA LEU A 55 -6.25 -14.39 -11.39
C LEU A 55 -5.69 -15.81 -11.57
N ASP A 56 -6.04 -16.75 -10.69
CA ASP A 56 -5.62 -18.16 -10.82
C ASP A 56 -6.32 -18.89 -11.98
N ASP A 57 -7.59 -18.53 -12.26
CA ASP A 57 -8.43 -19.10 -13.33
C ASP A 57 -8.41 -18.28 -14.64
N LEU A 58 -7.94 -17.02 -14.60
CA LEU A 58 -7.95 -16.13 -15.75
C LEU A 58 -6.67 -16.29 -16.59
N ALA A 59 -6.81 -16.58 -17.88
CA ALA A 59 -5.71 -16.49 -18.83
C ALA A 59 -5.49 -15.03 -19.28
N PRO A 60 -4.40 -14.34 -18.86
CA PRO A 60 -4.11 -12.98 -19.32
C PRO A 60 -3.70 -12.97 -20.79
N SER A 61 -4.00 -11.88 -21.51
CA SER A 61 -3.55 -11.78 -22.91
C SER A 61 -2.05 -11.47 -22.98
N SER A 62 -1.31 -12.15 -23.86
CA SER A 62 0.14 -11.94 -24.01
C SER A 62 0.49 -10.48 -24.32
N SER A 63 -0.36 -9.79 -25.09
CA SER A 63 -0.23 -8.35 -25.36
C SER A 63 -0.33 -7.48 -24.10
N ALA A 64 -1.14 -7.88 -23.10
CA ALA A 64 -1.25 -7.15 -21.84
C ALA A 64 -0.01 -7.34 -20.95
N LEU A 65 0.55 -8.56 -20.92
CA LEU A 65 1.83 -8.87 -20.27
C LEU A 65 3.02 -8.13 -20.93
N GLN A 66 2.97 -7.89 -22.25
CA GLN A 66 3.95 -7.07 -22.95
C GLN A 66 3.76 -5.56 -22.73
N ALA A 67 2.53 -5.11 -22.47
CA ALA A 67 2.19 -3.70 -22.25
C ALA A 67 2.62 -3.17 -20.86
N LEU A 68 2.80 -4.04 -19.87
CA LEU A 68 3.26 -3.68 -18.53
C LEU A 68 4.50 -4.50 -18.16
N ARG A 69 5.61 -3.83 -17.80
CA ARG A 69 6.83 -4.50 -17.35
C ARG A 69 6.68 -5.06 -15.93
N VAL A 70 7.40 -6.15 -15.64
CA VAL A 70 7.47 -6.76 -14.30
C VAL A 70 7.88 -5.75 -13.22
N ASP A 71 8.85 -4.87 -13.51
CA ASP A 71 9.35 -3.83 -12.58
C ASP A 71 8.26 -2.84 -12.13
N ILE A 72 7.18 -2.74 -12.91
CA ILE A 72 6.04 -1.84 -12.70
C ILE A 72 4.90 -2.63 -12.01
N ALA A 73 4.64 -3.86 -12.47
CA ALA A 73 3.67 -4.78 -11.88
C ALA A 73 3.97 -5.05 -10.39
N GLU A 74 5.23 -5.34 -10.07
CA GLU A 74 5.68 -5.58 -8.69
C GLU A 74 5.61 -4.31 -7.84
N ARG A 75 6.18 -3.20 -8.33
CA ARG A 75 6.24 -1.91 -7.62
C ARG A 75 4.89 -1.39 -7.15
N TYR A 76 3.88 -1.46 -8.03
CA TYR A 76 2.53 -0.97 -7.71
C TYR A 76 1.60 -2.08 -7.18
N THR A 77 2.08 -3.34 -7.16
CA THR A 77 1.33 -4.54 -6.77
C THR A 77 0.04 -4.71 -7.59
N VAL A 78 0.21 -4.80 -8.91
CA VAL A 78 -0.87 -4.93 -9.88
C VAL A 78 -0.54 -5.92 -10.99
N PHE A 79 -1.56 -6.44 -11.67
CA PHE A 79 -1.41 -7.42 -12.75
C PHE A 79 -2.24 -7.04 -14.00
N PRO A 80 -1.67 -7.05 -15.23
CA PRO A 80 -2.41 -6.73 -16.44
C PRO A 80 -3.19 -7.95 -16.93
N THR A 81 -4.49 -7.81 -17.17
CA THR A 81 -5.37 -8.95 -17.52
C THR A 81 -5.70 -8.99 -19.00
N THR A 82 -6.19 -7.88 -19.55
CA THR A 82 -6.52 -7.72 -20.97
C THR A 82 -6.10 -6.35 -21.46
N VAL A 83 -5.82 -6.24 -22.77
CA VAL A 83 -5.55 -4.98 -23.45
C VAL A 83 -6.34 -4.93 -24.75
N ASP A 84 -6.99 -3.79 -24.99
CA ASP A 84 -7.63 -3.45 -26.26
C ASP A 84 -6.81 -2.37 -26.97
N SER A 85 -6.08 -2.80 -27.99
CA SER A 85 -5.24 -1.93 -28.83
C SER A 85 -6.04 -0.95 -29.70
N ALA A 86 -7.34 -1.18 -29.92
CA ALA A 86 -8.20 -0.29 -30.70
C ALA A 86 -8.68 0.91 -29.88
N THR A 87 -9.05 0.70 -28.61
CA THR A 87 -9.44 1.80 -27.69
C THR A 87 -8.30 2.33 -26.83
N LYS A 88 -7.12 1.70 -26.87
CA LYS A 88 -5.97 1.93 -25.98
C LYS A 88 -6.33 1.78 -24.50
N LEU A 89 -7.09 0.74 -24.18
CA LEU A 89 -7.56 0.43 -22.84
C LEU A 89 -6.83 -0.81 -22.29
N LEU A 90 -6.24 -0.68 -21.11
CA LEU A 90 -5.54 -1.75 -20.40
C LEU A 90 -6.32 -2.07 -19.11
N THR A 91 -6.83 -3.29 -19.01
CA THR A 91 -7.51 -3.79 -17.81
C THR A 91 -6.45 -4.27 -16.81
N VAL A 92 -6.46 -3.71 -15.61
CA VAL A 92 -5.45 -3.94 -14.57
C VAL A 92 -6.12 -4.38 -13.28
N ALA A 93 -5.73 -5.54 -12.78
CA ALA A 93 -6.11 -6.03 -11.46
C ALA A 93 -5.25 -5.40 -10.37
N THR A 94 -5.89 -4.86 -9.33
CA THR A 94 -5.23 -4.24 -8.17
C THR A 94 -5.85 -4.73 -6.87
N ALA A 95 -5.02 -4.87 -5.83
CA ALA A 95 -5.47 -5.12 -4.46
C ALA A 95 -6.05 -3.86 -3.79
N ASP A 96 -5.73 -2.68 -4.33
CA ASP A 96 -6.16 -1.39 -3.79
C ASP A 96 -6.49 -0.41 -4.93
N PRO A 97 -7.78 -0.33 -5.32
CA PRO A 97 -8.26 0.65 -6.30
C PRO A 97 -8.42 2.07 -5.73
N THR A 98 -8.16 2.30 -4.43
CA THR A 98 -8.33 3.63 -3.82
C THR A 98 -7.10 4.53 -4.00
N ASN A 99 -5.93 3.94 -4.29
CA ASN A 99 -4.71 4.68 -4.62
C ASN A 99 -4.75 5.18 -6.07
N VAL A 100 -5.46 6.30 -6.28
CA VAL A 100 -5.59 6.98 -7.58
C VAL A 100 -4.24 7.48 -8.11
N GLU A 101 -3.29 7.83 -7.24
CA GLU A 101 -1.96 8.34 -7.62
C GLU A 101 -1.15 7.29 -8.39
N SER A 102 -0.98 6.10 -7.81
CA SER A 102 -0.30 4.98 -8.49
C SER A 102 -1.02 4.54 -9.78
N LEU A 103 -2.35 4.66 -9.83
CA LEU A 103 -3.12 4.38 -11.06
C LEU A 103 -2.88 5.43 -12.16
N GLN A 104 -2.69 6.70 -11.79
CA GLN A 104 -2.32 7.76 -12.74
C GLN A 104 -0.87 7.64 -13.22
N GLU A 105 0.07 7.32 -12.33
CA GLU A 105 1.46 7.03 -12.70
C GLU A 105 1.53 5.85 -13.68
N LEU A 106 0.76 4.79 -13.45
CA LEU A 106 0.73 3.62 -14.31
C LEU A 106 0.04 3.90 -15.66
N ALA A 107 -1.02 4.72 -15.69
CA ALA A 107 -1.61 5.22 -16.93
C ALA A 107 -0.61 6.03 -17.76
N PHE A 108 0.19 6.89 -17.11
CA PHE A 108 1.25 7.66 -17.75
C PHE A 108 2.38 6.75 -18.29
N HIS A 109 2.83 5.77 -17.51
CA HIS A 109 3.90 4.85 -17.91
C HIS A 109 3.52 3.90 -19.05
N THR A 110 2.25 3.49 -19.11
CA THR A 110 1.72 2.58 -20.16
C THR A 110 1.18 3.30 -21.39
N GLY A 111 1.00 4.62 -21.32
CA GLY A 111 0.41 5.44 -22.40
C GLY A 111 -1.05 5.09 -22.74
N GLN A 112 -1.77 4.47 -21.79
CA GLN A 112 -3.07 3.82 -22.01
C GLN A 112 -4.09 4.19 -20.93
N ARG A 113 -5.37 4.03 -21.25
CA ARG A 113 -6.47 4.20 -20.29
C ARG A 113 -6.57 2.96 -19.42
N ILE A 114 -6.38 3.12 -18.11
CA ILE A 114 -6.47 2.01 -17.17
C ILE A 114 -7.93 1.77 -16.78
N GLN A 115 -8.42 0.56 -16.99
CA GLN A 115 -9.65 0.06 -16.37
C GLN A 115 -9.25 -0.82 -15.19
N VAL A 116 -9.64 -0.42 -13.98
CA VAL A 116 -9.35 -1.20 -12.76
C VAL A 116 -10.36 -2.33 -12.54
N VAL A 117 -9.85 -3.45 -12.04
CA VAL A 117 -10.61 -4.56 -11.46
C VAL A 117 -9.98 -4.94 -10.12
N VAL A 118 -10.76 -5.48 -9.17
CA VAL A 118 -10.24 -5.81 -7.82
C VAL A 118 -9.86 -7.30 -7.75
N ALA A 119 -8.68 -7.62 -7.24
CA ALA A 119 -8.23 -8.99 -6.97
C ALA A 119 -7.50 -9.06 -5.62
N ALA A 120 -7.36 -10.26 -5.04
CA ALA A 120 -6.62 -10.42 -3.79
C ALA A 120 -5.11 -10.14 -3.99
N ALA A 121 -4.42 -9.58 -2.98
CA ALA A 121 -3.00 -9.26 -3.08
C ALA A 121 -2.16 -10.53 -3.33
N SER A 122 -2.47 -11.62 -2.61
CA SER A 122 -1.82 -12.91 -2.87
C SER A 122 -2.11 -13.46 -4.29
N SER A 123 -3.28 -13.18 -4.88
CA SER A 123 -3.67 -13.60 -6.24
C SER A 123 -2.85 -12.83 -7.28
N ILE A 124 -2.63 -11.53 -7.07
CA ILE A 124 -1.73 -10.69 -7.88
C ILE A 124 -0.28 -11.17 -7.78
N GLU A 125 0.24 -11.44 -6.58
CA GLU A 125 1.61 -11.97 -6.42
C GLU A 125 1.80 -13.33 -7.11
N ARG A 126 0.84 -14.26 -6.97
CA ARG A 126 0.85 -15.55 -7.69
C ARG A 126 0.89 -15.33 -9.20
N ALA A 127 0.03 -14.47 -9.73
CA ALA A 127 -0.05 -14.18 -11.15
C ALA A 127 1.26 -13.56 -11.69
N ILE A 128 1.88 -12.63 -10.95
CA ILE A 128 3.17 -12.04 -11.33
C ILE A 128 4.25 -13.11 -11.44
N ARG A 129 4.42 -13.96 -10.41
CA ARG A 129 5.43 -15.04 -10.41
C ARG A 129 5.19 -16.05 -11.54
N ARG A 130 3.93 -16.45 -11.75
CA ARG A 130 3.54 -17.42 -12.78
C ARG A 130 3.76 -16.91 -14.21
N HIS A 131 3.49 -15.63 -14.47
CA HIS A 131 3.46 -15.08 -15.84
C HIS A 131 4.69 -14.24 -16.24
N TYR A 132 5.42 -13.64 -15.29
CA TYR A 132 6.66 -12.90 -15.59
C TYR A 132 7.92 -13.71 -15.27
N HIS A 133 7.96 -14.40 -14.13
CA HIS A 133 9.11 -15.21 -13.71
C HIS A 133 9.03 -16.66 -14.23
N GLY A 134 7.92 -17.05 -14.85
CA GLY A 134 7.73 -18.38 -15.44
C GLY A 134 7.56 -19.51 -14.42
N GLU A 135 7.33 -19.18 -13.14
CA GLU A 135 7.16 -20.16 -12.07
C GLU A 135 5.83 -20.90 -12.22
N ILE A 136 5.84 -22.00 -12.98
CA ILE A 136 4.76 -22.99 -12.95
C ILE A 136 4.78 -23.64 -11.56
N THR A 137 3.95 -23.13 -10.65
CA THR A 137 3.74 -23.74 -9.32
C THR A 137 2.98 -25.06 -9.45
N SER A 138 3.69 -26.09 -9.89
CA SER A 138 3.29 -27.48 -9.72
C SER A 138 3.57 -27.86 -8.26
N ALA A 139 2.54 -28.30 -7.53
CA ALA A 139 2.55 -28.40 -6.06
C ALA A 139 3.46 -29.50 -5.47
N THR A 140 4.42 -30.02 -6.23
CA THR A 140 5.36 -31.08 -5.84
C THR A 140 6.74 -30.88 -6.50
N ALA A 141 7.64 -30.12 -5.87
CA ALA A 141 9.07 -30.14 -6.20
C ALA A 141 9.93 -29.85 -4.95
N THR A 142 10.99 -30.63 -4.80
CA THR A 142 12.05 -30.52 -3.78
C THR A 142 12.70 -29.13 -3.70
N PRO A 143 13.14 -28.68 -2.50
CA PRO A 143 13.96 -27.48 -2.39
C PRO A 143 15.32 -27.72 -3.07
N LEU A 144 15.61 -26.93 -4.11
CA LEU A 144 16.93 -26.87 -4.71
C LEU A 144 17.86 -26.08 -3.78
N ALA A 145 18.78 -26.78 -3.13
CA ALA A 145 19.81 -26.15 -2.32
C ALA A 145 20.80 -25.39 -3.21
N PHE A 146 20.63 -24.08 -3.33
CA PHE A 146 21.67 -23.20 -3.84
C PHE A 146 22.83 -23.18 -2.84
N GLY A 147 23.96 -23.77 -3.23
CA GLY A 147 25.21 -23.60 -2.50
C GLY A 147 25.70 -22.16 -2.68
N MET A 148 25.41 -21.31 -1.70
CA MET A 148 26.12 -20.05 -1.50
C MET A 148 27.13 -20.26 -0.39
N GLU A 149 28.41 -20.08 -0.74
CA GLU A 149 29.54 -20.28 0.15
C GLU A 149 29.66 -19.06 1.09
N GLU A 150 29.70 -19.29 2.41
CA GLU A 150 29.77 -18.18 3.38
C GLU A 150 31.21 -17.62 3.46
N GLU A 151 31.48 -16.52 2.76
CA GLU A 151 32.70 -15.73 3.00
C GLU A 151 32.63 -14.99 4.36
N THR A 152 32.99 -15.70 5.42
CA THR A 152 33.22 -15.10 6.75
C THR A 152 34.43 -14.17 6.72
N PHE A 153 34.20 -12.86 6.66
CA PHE A 153 35.26 -11.85 6.64
C PHE A 153 35.87 -11.64 8.04
N GLU A 154 37.03 -12.28 8.28
CA GLU A 154 37.75 -12.20 9.56
C GLU A 154 38.59 -10.91 9.68
N LEU A 155 38.31 -10.09 10.70
CA LEU A 155 38.99 -8.82 10.95
C LEU A 155 40.10 -8.94 12.02
N ALA A 156 41.34 -9.18 11.56
CA ALA A 156 42.54 -9.10 12.39
C ALA A 156 43.21 -7.70 12.32
N PRO A 157 43.79 -7.17 13.42
CA PRO A 157 44.26 -5.78 13.48
C PRO A 157 45.77 -5.60 13.20
N PRO A 158 46.19 -4.46 12.63
CA PRO A 158 47.58 -4.01 12.70
C PRO A 158 47.86 -3.31 14.04
N SER A 159 48.65 -3.93 14.91
CA SER A 159 49.21 -3.25 16.09
C SER A 159 50.19 -2.15 15.67
N GLY A 160 50.09 -0.97 16.29
CA GLY A 160 50.84 0.23 15.88
C GLY A 160 52.29 0.31 16.37
N ALA A 161 52.95 1.42 16.02
CA ALA A 161 54.28 1.77 16.50
C ALA A 161 54.52 3.29 16.46
N LEU A 162 54.85 3.89 17.63
CA LEU A 162 55.57 5.17 17.82
C LEU A 162 54.84 6.45 17.31
N GLU A 163 55.03 7.69 17.80
CA GLU A 163 55.59 8.33 19.02
C GLU A 163 55.03 9.80 19.03
N LEU A 164 55.13 10.71 20.02
CA LEU A 164 55.83 10.81 21.31
C LEU A 164 55.03 11.77 22.25
N MET A 165 55.54 12.05 23.45
CA MET A 165 55.12 13.14 24.40
C MET A 165 56.38 13.69 25.11
N PRO A 166 56.36 14.77 25.93
CA PRO A 166 55.29 15.72 26.30
C PRO A 166 55.59 17.14 25.70
N THR A 167 55.28 18.36 26.19
CA THR A 167 54.90 18.94 27.51
C THR A 167 54.03 20.21 27.38
N ALA A 168 53.84 20.92 28.50
CA ALA A 168 53.43 22.32 28.69
C ALA A 168 51.92 22.69 28.75
N ARG A 169 51.53 23.16 29.95
CA ARG A 169 50.35 23.97 30.32
C ARG A 169 50.84 25.40 30.66
N PRO A 170 50.00 26.40 31.01
CA PRO A 170 48.52 26.46 31.06
C PRO A 170 47.92 27.68 30.31
N ALA A 171 46.58 27.84 30.28
CA ALA A 171 45.86 29.02 30.83
C ALA A 171 44.35 29.09 30.51
N ALA A 172 43.57 29.51 31.52
CA ALA A 172 42.35 30.35 31.50
C ALA A 172 41.23 30.25 30.42
N ALA A 173 40.08 29.72 30.89
CA ALA A 173 38.76 30.40 30.97
C ALA A 173 37.89 30.78 29.74
N SER A 174 36.57 30.55 29.90
CA SER A 174 35.40 31.23 29.26
C SER A 174 35.14 30.95 27.76
N THR A 175 33.91 30.94 27.21
CA THR A 175 32.53 31.05 27.75
C THR A 175 31.53 30.32 26.81
N ALA A 176 30.27 30.11 27.21
CA ALA A 176 29.19 29.66 26.32
C ALA A 176 28.67 30.80 25.38
N PRO A 177 27.85 30.50 24.35
CA PRO A 177 26.39 30.54 24.56
C PRO A 177 25.55 29.52 23.74
N ALA A 178 24.24 29.42 24.06
CA ALA A 178 23.18 28.88 23.19
C ALA A 178 22.28 30.02 22.70
N PRO A 179 21.61 29.89 21.53
CA PRO A 179 20.15 29.67 21.61
C PRO A 179 19.49 28.87 20.46
N VAL A 180 20.22 28.48 19.41
CA VAL A 180 19.64 28.23 18.06
C VAL A 180 18.66 27.05 17.94
N ARG A 181 18.70 26.06 18.83
CA ARG A 181 17.95 24.79 18.64
C ARG A 181 16.46 24.85 18.97
N GLU A 182 16.04 25.82 19.79
CA GLU A 182 14.67 25.83 20.34
C GLU A 182 13.66 26.41 19.34
N SER A 183 14.04 27.45 18.59
CA SER A 183 13.21 28.03 17.53
C SER A 183 12.96 27.07 16.36
N GLU A 184 13.97 26.28 15.96
CA GLU A 184 13.84 25.30 14.87
C GLU A 184 12.90 24.13 15.25
N LEU A 185 12.88 23.75 16.54
CA LEU A 185 11.93 22.77 17.07
C LEU A 185 10.50 23.32 17.13
N LEU A 186 10.33 24.56 17.61
CA LEU A 186 9.02 25.22 17.66
C LEU A 186 8.41 25.36 16.25
N GLN A 187 9.19 25.79 15.25
CA GLN A 187 8.72 25.89 13.86
C GLN A 187 8.32 24.53 13.27
N ARG A 188 9.01 23.43 13.60
CA ARG A 188 8.60 22.09 13.19
C ARG A 188 7.31 21.63 13.87
N VAL A 189 7.12 21.91 15.16
CA VAL A 189 5.87 21.57 15.89
C VAL A 189 4.69 22.36 15.34
N GLU A 190 4.88 23.65 15.06
CA GLU A 190 3.86 24.52 14.46
C GLU A 190 3.47 24.04 13.05
N GLY A 191 4.46 23.71 12.20
CA GLY A 191 4.23 23.14 10.87
C GLY A 191 3.47 21.80 10.88
N LEU A 192 3.80 20.89 11.81
CA LEU A 192 3.05 19.64 11.98
C LEU A 192 1.61 19.90 12.45
N THR A 193 1.41 20.87 13.36
CA THR A 193 0.07 21.24 13.87
C THR A 193 -0.81 21.82 12.75
N GLN A 194 -0.22 22.60 11.85
CA GLN A 194 -0.92 23.11 10.66
C GLN A 194 -1.31 21.97 9.71
N GLN A 195 -0.41 21.03 9.42
CA GLN A 195 -0.70 19.86 8.58
C GLN A 195 -1.83 18.99 9.14
N VAL A 196 -1.86 18.75 10.46
CA VAL A 196 -2.93 17.98 11.12
C VAL A 196 -4.27 18.70 10.98
N THR A 197 -4.34 20.00 11.28
CA THR A 197 -5.61 20.75 11.22
C THR A 197 -6.15 20.92 9.80
N ASP A 198 -5.30 20.95 8.77
CA ASP A 198 -5.74 20.93 7.37
C ASP A 198 -6.22 19.54 6.91
N LEU A 199 -5.62 18.45 7.39
CA LEU A 199 -6.18 17.11 7.21
C LEU A 199 -7.55 16.96 7.89
N GLU A 200 -7.71 17.44 9.12
CA GLU A 200 -9.00 17.43 9.84
C GLU A 200 -10.08 18.22 9.09
N ARG A 201 -9.74 19.37 8.49
CA ARG A 201 -10.64 20.14 7.62
C ARG A 201 -11.08 19.34 6.40
N MET A 202 -10.16 18.65 5.71
CA MET A 202 -10.48 17.78 4.56
C MET A 202 -11.39 16.61 4.95
N VAL A 203 -11.06 15.88 6.02
CA VAL A 203 -11.87 14.74 6.51
C VAL A 203 -13.28 15.21 6.91
N ALA A 204 -13.38 16.34 7.62
CA ALA A 204 -14.67 16.93 7.97
C ALA A 204 -15.47 17.41 6.74
N GLN A 205 -14.80 17.84 5.66
CA GLN A 205 -15.44 18.20 4.39
C GLN A 205 -15.96 16.97 3.64
N GLN A 206 -15.19 15.89 3.55
CA GLN A 206 -15.62 14.62 2.96
C GLN A 206 -16.79 13.99 3.74
N ALA A 207 -16.75 14.04 5.08
CA ALA A 207 -17.85 13.56 5.91
C ALA A 207 -19.15 14.38 5.72
N ARG A 208 -19.05 15.67 5.37
CA ARG A 208 -20.21 16.51 5.02
C ARG A 208 -20.76 16.19 3.63
N SER A 209 -19.92 16.03 2.62
CA SER A 209 -20.38 15.72 1.25
C SER A 209 -21.04 14.33 1.15
N LEU A 210 -20.50 13.32 1.83
CA LEU A 210 -21.10 11.97 1.87
C LEU A 210 -22.50 11.98 2.53
N ARG A 211 -22.71 12.75 3.60
CA ARG A 211 -24.04 12.91 4.23
C ARG A 211 -25.05 13.58 3.30
N ALA A 212 -24.65 14.67 2.65
CA ALA A 212 -25.50 15.36 1.68
C ALA A 212 -25.87 14.47 0.48
N MET A 213 -24.96 13.59 0.04
CA MET A 213 -25.23 12.61 -1.01
C MET A 213 -26.26 11.55 -0.57
N LEU A 214 -26.16 11.04 0.67
CA LEU A 214 -27.11 10.06 1.20
C LEU A 214 -28.53 10.63 1.34
N GLU A 215 -28.70 11.84 1.88
CA GLU A 215 -30.01 12.51 1.94
C GLU A 215 -30.65 12.68 0.55
N LEU A 216 -29.84 12.92 -0.48
CA LEU A 216 -30.31 13.14 -1.85
C LEU A 216 -30.72 11.84 -2.55
N LEU A 217 -30.13 10.70 -2.16
CA LEU A 217 -30.54 9.37 -2.60
C LEU A 217 -31.82 8.90 -1.89
N GLU A 218 -31.94 9.15 -0.58
CA GLU A 218 -33.17 8.89 0.19
C GLU A 218 -34.36 9.69 -0.37
N LYS A 219 -34.19 11.00 -0.60
CA LYS A 219 -35.21 11.86 -1.24
C LYS A 219 -35.55 11.49 -2.70
N ARG A 220 -34.77 10.60 -3.33
CA ARG A 220 -35.07 10.04 -4.67
C ARG A 220 -35.66 8.62 -4.64
N GLY A 221 -35.81 8.00 -3.47
CA GLY A 221 -36.45 6.69 -3.33
C GLY A 221 -35.69 5.53 -4.01
N LEU A 222 -34.40 5.69 -4.29
CA LEU A 222 -33.58 4.71 -5.02
C LEU A 222 -33.00 3.60 -4.13
N VAL A 223 -33.22 3.67 -2.80
CA VAL A 223 -32.82 2.66 -1.83
C VAL A 223 -33.95 2.48 -0.81
N THR A 224 -34.47 1.27 -0.69
CA THR A 224 -35.52 0.91 0.29
C THR A 224 -35.01 -0.21 1.19
N ARG A 225 -35.35 -0.16 2.47
CA ARG A 225 -34.83 -1.05 3.52
C ARG A 225 -35.03 -2.54 3.24
N ASP A 226 -36.10 -2.89 2.54
CA ASP A 226 -36.50 -4.27 2.25
C ASP A 226 -35.65 -4.98 1.18
N ASP A 227 -35.13 -4.27 0.17
CA ASP A 227 -34.29 -4.90 -0.88
C ASP A 227 -32.97 -5.44 -0.29
N TYR A 228 -32.48 -4.82 0.80
CA TYR A 228 -31.32 -5.28 1.53
C TYR A 228 -31.60 -6.57 2.33
N LEU A 229 -32.83 -6.75 2.84
CA LEU A 229 -33.22 -7.94 3.62
C LEU A 229 -33.53 -9.15 2.72
N ALA A 230 -34.01 -8.92 1.50
CA ALA A 230 -34.34 -9.98 0.54
C ALA A 230 -33.13 -10.80 0.05
N LYS A 231 -31.91 -10.25 0.15
CA LYS A 231 -30.65 -10.85 -0.33
C LYS A 231 -29.84 -11.59 0.75
N VAL A 232 -30.43 -11.85 1.92
CA VAL A 232 -29.78 -12.50 3.07
C VAL A 232 -30.60 -13.71 3.54
N ARG A 233 -31.06 -14.52 2.58
CA ARG A 233 -31.91 -15.71 2.80
C ARG A 233 -31.69 -16.76 1.72
#